data_AF-A0A7W1J4C2-F1
#
_entry.id   AF-A0A7W1J4C2-F1
#
_cell.length_a   1.000
_cell.length_b   1.000
_cell.length_c   1.000
_cell.angle_alpha   90.00
_cell.angle_beta   90.00
_cell.angle_gamma   90.00
#
_symmetry.space_group_name_H-M   'P 1'
#
loop_
_entity.id
_entity.type
_entity.pdbx_description
1 polymer ?
#
loop_
_entity_poly.entity_id
_entity_poly.type
_entity_poly.pdbx_seq_one_letter_code
_entity_poly.pdbx_strand_id
1 'polypeptide(L)'
;MMSEAELHLLRLRMDAGKMRQIEKGTYRQVLPTGLVRLQDGRVVKHPDGHARRAIGLVFERFRSLGTVPKVLKSLSKDGVLLPRFRYGGLHNGELLWVRPTNANIYSILRNPAYAGAFVYGRRARAQDGSANPDRRVNKPMEEWLIVHQDMYPSYVSWEEFLANRERLEQNGYRLTQNRLGAPRRGPALLAGLAICGHCGRRMSVVYSDTKAQGKARGGYLCNAIRSTHGAPSCLYVAAHSTDGAVVEAFFEAVKPSEISLLEEVLAAQSADRERLLRHHRDSVKAAAYEVRLAEKRYRSVDPENRLVAAELEKGWEEALRSMSGAEDASKRFEREHQQTALDPKLRAQLADLGRCLPELWGSDRISVEHKKELLRSLIRRVVFSRPKQEIIEARIVWISGAVSNLSVRPPIRRARDLSEYEVLVEKILALNALGYPDSKIARRLTEEGFHSARSEEGIPTRFVTEVRREHGQSSVSKALRSQERLEGRWTVLGLSKELGVDRGRVYKLIRRGDLPTERHPQTGNHLIEDDPELIAELRTRLAAKPRNGGGNANT
;
A
#
# COMPACT_ATOMS: atom_id res chain seq x y z
N MET A 1 -24.17 44.51 -50.71
CA MET A 1 -23.59 43.26 -50.17
C MET A 1 -22.28 43.63 -49.50
N MET A 2 -22.14 43.39 -48.18
CA MET A 2 -20.85 43.60 -47.51
C MET A 2 -19.82 42.61 -48.06
N SER A 3 -18.57 43.05 -48.24
CA SER A 3 -17.50 42.18 -48.74
C SER A 3 -17.05 41.18 -47.68
N GLU A 4 -16.48 40.05 -48.12
CA GLU A 4 -15.95 39.00 -47.23
C GLU A 4 -14.89 39.55 -46.25
N ALA A 5 -14.14 40.57 -46.68
CA ALA A 5 -13.16 41.30 -45.86
C ALA A 5 -13.80 42.15 -44.76
N GLU A 6 -14.96 42.77 -45.02
CA GLU A 6 -15.70 43.54 -44.01
C GLU A 6 -16.31 42.63 -42.94
N LEU A 7 -16.83 41.46 -43.33
CA LEU A 7 -17.28 40.43 -42.41
C LEU A 7 -16.15 39.89 -41.54
N HIS A 8 -14.95 39.72 -42.11
CA HIS A 8 -13.77 39.29 -41.37
C HIS A 8 -13.33 40.33 -40.33
N LEU A 9 -13.30 41.62 -40.69
CA LEU A 9 -12.96 42.72 -39.78
C LEU A 9 -13.97 42.89 -38.64
N LEU A 10 -15.27 42.75 -38.92
CA LEU A 10 -16.31 42.76 -37.89
C LEU A 10 -16.14 41.60 -36.90
N ARG A 11 -15.83 40.41 -37.41
CA ARG A 11 -15.57 39.23 -36.57
C ARG A 11 -14.36 39.42 -35.67
N LEU A 12 -13.25 39.93 -36.21
CA LEU A 12 -12.05 40.25 -35.43
C LEU A 12 -12.33 41.28 -34.32
N ARG A 13 -13.10 42.34 -34.61
CA ARG A 13 -13.49 43.35 -33.61
C ARG A 13 -14.40 42.78 -32.53
N MET A 14 -15.37 41.94 -32.90
CA MET A 14 -16.23 41.24 -31.94
C MET A 14 -15.43 40.30 -31.05
N ASP A 15 -14.50 39.55 -31.62
CA ASP A 15 -13.63 38.64 -30.88
C ASP A 15 -12.70 39.40 -29.93
N ALA A 16 -12.12 40.53 -30.37
CA ALA A 16 -11.33 41.41 -29.51
C ALA A 16 -12.15 42.03 -28.37
N GLY A 17 -13.38 42.49 -28.65
CA GLY A 17 -14.29 43.02 -27.63
C GLY A 17 -14.70 41.96 -26.60
N LYS A 18 -14.98 40.75 -27.07
CA LYS A 18 -15.24 39.57 -26.23
C LYS A 18 -14.04 39.23 -25.35
N MET A 19 -12.83 39.23 -25.92
CA MET A 19 -11.60 38.96 -25.16
C MET A 19 -11.37 40.01 -24.06
N ARG A 20 -11.58 41.31 -24.34
CA ARG A 20 -11.52 42.36 -23.30
C ARG A 20 -12.51 42.13 -22.15
N GLN A 21 -13.73 41.67 -22.44
CA GLN A 21 -14.70 41.33 -21.39
C GLN A 21 -14.27 40.09 -20.59
N ILE A 22 -13.65 39.11 -21.25
CA ILE A 22 -13.13 37.91 -20.60
C ILE A 22 -11.96 38.27 -19.67
N GLU A 23 -11.03 39.11 -20.13
CA GLU A 23 -9.90 39.65 -19.35
C GLU A 23 -10.35 40.38 -18.09
N LYS A 24 -11.43 41.14 -18.19
CA LYS A 24 -12.03 41.85 -17.04
C LYS A 24 -12.96 40.98 -16.19
N GLY A 25 -13.20 39.72 -16.55
CA GLY A 25 -14.14 38.84 -15.85
C GLY A 25 -15.62 39.24 -15.98
N THR A 26 -15.95 40.20 -16.86
CA THR A 26 -17.32 40.72 -17.06
C THR A 26 -18.10 39.98 -18.13
N TYR A 27 -17.45 39.09 -18.88
CA TYR A 27 -18.08 38.30 -19.93
C TYR A 27 -19.23 37.43 -19.36
N ARG A 28 -20.39 37.46 -20.02
CA ARG A 28 -21.62 36.84 -19.51
C ARG A 28 -21.69 35.35 -19.83
N GLN A 29 -21.08 34.52 -18.97
CA GLN A 29 -21.13 33.06 -19.09
C GLN A 29 -22.45 32.46 -18.57
N VAL A 30 -22.82 31.30 -19.12
CA VAL A 30 -23.88 30.44 -18.56
C VAL A 30 -23.42 29.92 -17.21
N LEU A 31 -24.20 30.20 -16.17
CA LEU A 31 -23.92 29.79 -14.80
C LEU A 31 -24.37 28.34 -14.58
N PRO A 32 -23.75 27.60 -13.64
CA PRO A 32 -24.28 26.31 -13.23
C PRO A 32 -25.54 26.47 -12.36
N THR A 33 -26.30 25.39 -12.26
CA THR A 33 -27.47 25.32 -11.37
C THR A 33 -27.09 25.72 -9.93
N GLY A 34 -27.90 26.57 -9.29
CA GLY A 34 -27.61 27.08 -7.95
C GLY A 34 -26.92 28.44 -7.92
N LEU A 35 -26.51 28.97 -9.07
CA LEU A 35 -26.10 30.36 -9.26
C LEU A 35 -27.01 31.02 -10.30
N VAL A 36 -27.47 32.23 -10.00
CA VAL A 36 -28.34 33.01 -10.91
C VAL A 36 -27.76 34.40 -11.09
N ARG A 37 -27.98 34.97 -12.27
CA ARG A 37 -27.56 36.34 -12.58
C ARG A 37 -28.78 37.24 -12.51
N LEU A 38 -28.71 38.27 -11.68
CA LEU A 38 -29.76 39.28 -11.54
C LEU A 38 -29.77 40.23 -12.75
N GLN A 39 -30.81 41.06 -12.84
CA GLN A 39 -30.95 42.04 -13.92
C GLN A 39 -29.80 43.07 -13.94
N ASP A 40 -29.31 43.44 -12.75
CA ASP A 40 -28.15 44.32 -12.55
C ASP A 40 -26.80 43.67 -12.91
N GLY A 41 -26.79 42.41 -13.36
CA GLY A 41 -25.60 41.69 -13.77
C GLY A 41 -24.85 40.96 -12.65
N ARG A 42 -25.20 41.21 -11.37
CA ARG A 42 -24.60 40.53 -10.22
C ARG A 42 -24.98 39.05 -10.20
N VAL A 43 -24.03 38.21 -9.78
CA VAL A 43 -24.26 36.77 -9.61
C VAL A 43 -24.55 36.51 -8.13
N VAL A 44 -25.69 35.86 -7.87
CA VAL A 44 -26.12 35.48 -6.53
C VAL A 44 -26.37 33.97 -6.46
N LYS A 45 -26.37 33.40 -5.25
CA LYS A 45 -26.88 32.03 -5.08
C LYS A 45 -28.37 32.00 -5.40
N HIS A 46 -28.85 30.87 -5.93
CA HIS A 46 -30.25 30.69 -6.25
C HIS A 46 -31.14 30.99 -5.02
N PRO A 47 -32.25 31.73 -5.17
CA PRO A 47 -33.07 32.16 -4.04
C PRO A 47 -33.66 30.97 -3.26
N ASP A 48 -34.07 29.91 -3.96
CA ASP A 48 -34.54 28.66 -3.36
C ASP A 48 -33.49 28.09 -2.37
N GLY A 49 -33.86 28.07 -1.08
CA GLY A 49 -33.04 27.51 -0.01
C GLY A 49 -32.84 26.01 -0.12
N HIS A 50 -33.80 25.27 -0.69
CA HIS A 50 -33.68 23.83 -0.90
C HIS A 50 -32.61 23.51 -1.95
N ALA A 51 -32.59 24.25 -3.07
CA ALA A 51 -31.55 24.11 -4.09
C ALA A 51 -30.15 24.39 -3.54
N ARG A 52 -30.01 25.45 -2.72
CA ARG A 52 -28.75 25.79 -2.04
C ARG A 52 -28.28 24.67 -1.11
N ARG A 53 -29.18 24.14 -0.27
CA ARG A 53 -28.86 23.03 0.65
C ARG A 53 -28.49 21.74 -0.09
N ALA A 54 -29.22 21.39 -1.15
CA ALA A 54 -28.96 20.18 -1.92
C ALA A 54 -27.56 20.20 -2.57
N ILE A 55 -27.14 21.35 -3.13
CA ILE A 55 -25.80 21.50 -3.71
C ILE A 55 -24.73 21.49 -2.62
N GLY A 56 -24.95 22.19 -1.49
CA GLY A 56 -24.04 22.17 -0.34
C GLY A 56 -23.82 20.75 0.20
N LEU A 57 -24.89 19.96 0.30
CA LEU A 57 -24.84 18.58 0.78
C LEU A 57 -23.97 17.68 -0.12
N VAL A 58 -23.91 17.93 -1.43
CA VAL A 58 -23.01 17.18 -2.33
C VAL A 58 -21.55 17.38 -1.93
N PHE A 59 -21.13 18.63 -1.67
CA PHE A 59 -19.77 18.92 -1.24
C PHE A 59 -19.48 18.36 0.15
N GLU A 60 -20.40 18.49 1.10
CA GLU A 60 -20.29 17.93 2.45
C GLU A 60 -20.15 16.39 2.44
N ARG A 61 -21.01 15.70 1.69
CA ARG A 61 -20.94 14.24 1.51
C ARG A 61 -19.67 13.83 0.79
N PHE A 62 -19.16 14.62 -0.15
CA PHE A 62 -17.89 14.30 -0.82
C PHE A 62 -16.69 14.51 0.11
N ARG A 63 -16.74 15.54 0.96
CA ARG A 63 -15.72 15.80 1.99
C ARG A 63 -15.58 14.61 2.94
N SER A 64 -16.70 14.04 3.36
CA SER A 64 -16.77 12.89 4.27
C SER A 64 -16.55 11.53 3.59
N LEU A 65 -17.16 11.27 2.44
CA LEU A 65 -17.15 9.94 1.79
C LEU A 65 -16.05 9.76 0.74
N GLY A 66 -15.49 10.85 0.21
CA GLY A 66 -14.31 10.88 -0.65
C GLY A 66 -14.46 10.35 -2.08
N THR A 67 -15.58 9.73 -2.48
CA THR A 67 -15.80 9.22 -3.85
C THR A 67 -17.20 9.50 -4.38
N VAL A 68 -17.33 9.80 -5.68
CA VAL A 68 -18.61 10.11 -6.34
C VAL A 68 -19.64 8.97 -6.20
N PRO A 69 -19.30 7.69 -6.37
CA PRO A 69 -20.27 6.61 -6.19
C PRO A 69 -20.77 6.47 -4.75
N LYS A 70 -19.91 6.71 -3.73
CA LYS A 70 -20.35 6.71 -2.32
C LYS A 70 -21.32 7.86 -2.05
N VAL A 71 -21.04 9.06 -2.59
CA VAL A 71 -21.95 10.21 -2.50
C VAL A 71 -23.29 9.92 -3.16
N LEU A 72 -23.29 9.34 -4.37
CA LEU A 72 -24.51 8.92 -5.07
C LEU A 72 -25.33 7.95 -4.22
N LYS A 73 -24.68 6.92 -3.66
CA LYS A 73 -25.35 5.92 -2.83
C LYS A 73 -25.95 6.54 -1.57
N SER A 74 -25.23 7.46 -0.92
CA SER A 74 -25.74 8.18 0.26
C SER A 74 -26.97 9.02 -0.11
N LEU A 75 -26.88 9.87 -1.13
CA LEU A 75 -27.99 10.73 -1.55
C LEU A 75 -29.22 9.92 -1.97
N SER A 76 -29.00 8.79 -2.67
CA SER A 76 -30.08 7.91 -3.09
C SER A 76 -30.74 7.20 -1.92
N LYS A 77 -29.97 6.77 -0.91
CA LYS A 77 -30.49 6.16 0.31
C LYS A 77 -31.35 7.16 1.10
N ASP A 78 -30.93 8.41 1.14
CA ASP A 78 -31.60 9.49 1.87
C ASP A 78 -32.78 10.10 1.05
N GLY A 79 -33.07 9.59 -0.15
CA GLY A 79 -34.15 10.08 -1.01
C GLY A 79 -33.92 11.49 -1.58
N VAL A 80 -32.69 12.01 -1.53
CA VAL A 80 -32.39 13.40 -1.91
C VAL A 80 -32.37 13.56 -3.43
N LEU A 81 -33.18 14.51 -3.94
CA LEU A 81 -33.15 14.93 -5.33
C LEU A 81 -32.17 16.11 -5.52
N LEU A 82 -31.56 16.19 -6.69
CA LEU A 82 -30.67 17.29 -7.05
C LEU A 82 -31.38 18.29 -7.97
N PRO A 83 -31.16 19.60 -7.77
CA PRO A 83 -31.69 20.62 -8.66
C PRO A 83 -30.96 20.57 -10.01
N ARG A 84 -31.72 20.78 -11.09
CA ARG A 84 -31.21 20.94 -12.45
C ARG A 84 -31.93 22.09 -13.13
N PHE A 85 -31.20 23.19 -13.31
CA PHE A 85 -31.69 24.33 -14.07
C PHE A 85 -31.54 24.04 -15.57
N ARG A 86 -32.62 24.23 -16.34
CA ARG A 86 -32.64 23.96 -17.78
C ARG A 86 -32.34 25.23 -18.56
N TYR A 87 -31.22 25.22 -19.28
CA TYR A 87 -30.89 26.23 -20.29
C TYR A 87 -31.30 25.67 -21.66
N GLY A 88 -32.49 26.06 -22.13
CA GLY A 88 -33.05 25.67 -23.44
C GLY A 88 -34.01 24.46 -23.45
N GLY A 89 -34.81 24.40 -24.52
CA GLY A 89 -35.90 23.43 -24.70
C GLY A 89 -37.23 23.90 -24.10
N LEU A 90 -38.22 23.00 -24.06
CA LEU A 90 -39.59 23.30 -23.60
C LEU A 90 -39.66 23.86 -22.16
N HIS A 91 -38.72 23.44 -21.30
CA HIS A 91 -38.62 23.82 -19.88
C HIS A 91 -37.54 24.88 -19.62
N ASN A 92 -37.27 25.75 -20.59
CA ASN A 92 -36.21 26.76 -20.46
C ASN A 92 -36.52 27.73 -19.31
N GLY A 93 -35.57 27.88 -18.39
CA GLY A 93 -35.74 28.75 -17.21
C GLY A 93 -36.33 28.06 -15.97
N GLU A 94 -36.70 26.78 -16.07
CA GLU A 94 -37.26 26.02 -14.96
C GLU A 94 -36.18 25.29 -14.14
N LEU A 95 -36.42 25.20 -12.83
CA LEU A 95 -35.64 24.41 -11.89
C LEU A 95 -36.31 23.04 -11.68
N LEU A 96 -35.72 21.99 -12.25
CA LEU A 96 -36.24 20.63 -12.14
C LEU A 96 -35.54 19.85 -11.02
N TRP A 97 -36.26 18.95 -10.36
CA TRP A 97 -35.71 18.03 -9.37
C TRP A 97 -35.48 16.66 -9.99
N VAL A 98 -34.22 16.25 -10.05
CA VAL A 98 -33.82 15.00 -10.72
C VAL A 98 -33.12 14.06 -9.75
N ARG A 99 -33.26 12.74 -9.99
CA ARG A 99 -32.48 11.75 -9.24
C ARG A 99 -30.98 11.98 -9.45
N PRO A 100 -30.16 11.88 -8.40
CA PRO A 100 -28.72 12.05 -8.52
C PRO A 100 -28.12 10.99 -9.45
N THR A 101 -27.10 11.37 -10.21
CA THR A 101 -26.31 10.46 -11.05
C THR A 101 -24.83 10.75 -10.85
N ASN A 102 -23.96 9.78 -11.15
CA ASN A 102 -22.51 9.99 -11.10
C ASN A 102 -22.09 11.19 -11.97
N ALA A 103 -22.68 11.36 -13.15
CA ALA A 103 -22.38 12.47 -14.05
C ALA A 103 -22.76 13.83 -13.45
N ASN A 104 -23.95 13.93 -12.82
CA ASN A 104 -24.41 15.17 -12.21
C ASN A 104 -23.53 15.56 -11.03
N ILE A 105 -23.23 14.62 -10.13
CA ILE A 105 -22.37 14.85 -8.96
C ILE A 105 -20.95 15.23 -9.40
N TYR A 106 -20.38 14.50 -10.36
CA TYR A 106 -19.06 14.80 -10.90
C TYR A 106 -19.01 16.19 -11.56
N SER A 107 -20.07 16.59 -12.27
CA SER A 107 -20.19 17.94 -12.85
C SER A 107 -20.24 19.03 -11.80
N ILE A 108 -20.90 18.79 -10.65
CA ILE A 108 -20.95 19.75 -9.54
C ILE A 108 -19.55 19.92 -8.93
N LEU A 109 -18.91 18.81 -8.54
CA LEU A 109 -17.62 18.84 -7.85
C LEU A 109 -16.48 19.41 -8.69
N ARG A 110 -16.55 19.32 -10.03
CA ARG A 110 -15.51 19.82 -10.96
C ARG A 110 -15.77 21.23 -11.49
N ASN A 111 -16.82 21.92 -11.03
CA ASN A 111 -17.13 23.25 -11.54
C ASN A 111 -16.53 24.38 -10.68
N PRO A 112 -15.53 25.13 -11.18
CA PRO A 112 -14.87 26.20 -10.43
C PRO A 112 -15.80 27.36 -10.05
N ALA A 113 -16.95 27.52 -10.72
CA ALA A 113 -17.92 28.55 -10.36
C ALA A 113 -18.52 28.34 -8.95
N TYR A 114 -18.61 27.09 -8.47
CA TYR A 114 -19.01 26.82 -7.08
C TYR A 114 -17.92 27.18 -6.06
N ALA A 115 -16.69 27.39 -6.52
CA ALA A 115 -15.58 27.90 -5.72
C ALA A 115 -15.43 29.42 -5.82
N GLY A 116 -16.42 30.10 -6.41
CA GLY A 116 -16.42 31.55 -6.62
C GLY A 116 -15.65 32.03 -7.84
N ALA A 117 -15.07 31.14 -8.64
CA ALA A 117 -14.19 31.55 -9.73
C ALA A 117 -14.91 31.73 -11.08
N PHE A 118 -14.60 32.84 -11.76
CA PHE A 118 -14.83 33.02 -13.18
C PHE A 118 -13.67 32.39 -13.96
N VAL A 119 -13.97 31.47 -14.88
CA VAL A 119 -12.94 30.77 -15.66
C VAL A 119 -13.29 30.77 -17.14
N TYR A 120 -12.33 31.12 -17.99
CA TYR A 120 -12.46 31.03 -19.45
C TYR A 120 -11.40 30.10 -20.07
N GLY A 121 -11.72 29.51 -21.23
CA GLY A 121 -10.78 28.64 -21.96
C GLY A 121 -10.73 27.18 -21.49
N ARG A 122 -11.69 26.73 -20.67
CA ARG A 122 -11.73 25.34 -20.13
C ARG A 122 -11.81 24.23 -21.17
N ARG A 123 -12.21 24.55 -22.41
CA ARG A 123 -12.41 23.57 -23.49
C ARG A 123 -11.77 24.05 -24.78
N ALA A 124 -11.09 23.16 -25.49
CA ALA A 124 -10.62 23.36 -26.85
C ALA A 124 -11.29 22.38 -27.82
N ARG A 125 -11.25 22.68 -29.11
CA ARG A 125 -11.51 21.66 -30.14
C ARG A 125 -10.47 20.55 -30.02
N ALA A 126 -10.90 19.31 -30.23
CA ALA A 126 -9.99 18.19 -30.37
C ALA A 126 -9.05 18.45 -31.57
N GLN A 127 -7.78 18.08 -31.45
CA GLN A 127 -6.82 18.17 -32.56
C GLN A 127 -7.22 17.22 -33.71
N ASP A 128 -6.71 17.53 -34.91
CA ASP A 128 -6.97 16.79 -36.14
C ASP A 128 -6.60 15.31 -36.01
N GLY A 129 -7.50 14.43 -36.48
CA GLY A 129 -7.42 12.97 -36.35
C GLY A 129 -8.52 12.33 -35.49
N SER A 130 -9.40 13.12 -34.85
CA SER A 130 -10.60 12.59 -34.19
C SER A 130 -11.77 12.44 -35.17
N ALA A 131 -12.55 11.36 -35.06
CA ALA A 131 -13.70 11.07 -35.93
C ALA A 131 -14.80 12.16 -35.94
N ASN A 132 -14.70 13.19 -35.07
CA ASN A 132 -15.59 14.34 -35.07
C ASN A 132 -14.80 15.64 -34.75
N PRO A 133 -14.46 16.46 -35.78
CA PRO A 133 -13.64 17.65 -35.62
C PRO A 133 -14.28 18.76 -34.77
N ASP A 134 -15.58 18.70 -34.48
CA ASP A 134 -16.26 19.66 -33.60
C ASP A 134 -16.33 19.22 -32.13
N ARG A 135 -15.75 18.07 -31.80
CA ARG A 135 -15.69 17.57 -30.43
C ARG A 135 -14.81 18.48 -29.57
N ARG A 136 -15.40 19.05 -28.50
CA ARG A 136 -14.67 19.84 -27.51
C ARG A 136 -14.14 18.97 -26.37
N VAL A 137 -12.86 19.10 -26.05
CA VAL A 137 -12.19 18.42 -24.94
C VAL A 137 -11.86 19.40 -23.82
N ASN A 138 -11.94 18.94 -22.57
CA ASN A 138 -11.55 19.76 -21.42
C ASN A 138 -10.03 19.87 -21.36
N LYS A 139 -9.52 21.10 -21.20
CA LYS A 139 -8.10 21.37 -21.00
C LYS A 139 -7.66 21.13 -19.55
N PRO A 140 -6.39 20.77 -19.32
CA PRO A 140 -5.78 20.85 -18.00
C PRO A 140 -5.86 22.29 -17.47
N MET A 141 -5.82 22.46 -16.15
CA MET A 141 -6.09 23.77 -15.51
C MET A 141 -5.03 24.80 -15.85
N GLU A 142 -3.80 24.33 -16.03
CA GLU A 142 -2.61 25.09 -16.35
C GLU A 142 -2.70 25.74 -17.75
N GLU A 143 -3.58 25.23 -18.61
CA GLU A 143 -3.87 25.78 -19.94
C GLU A 143 -5.17 26.60 -19.98
N TRP A 144 -5.80 26.88 -18.83
CA TRP A 144 -6.95 27.77 -18.80
C TRP A 144 -6.50 29.20 -19.08
N LEU A 145 -7.21 29.88 -19.97
CA LEU A 145 -6.81 31.21 -20.43
C LEU A 145 -6.88 32.24 -19.30
N ILE A 146 -7.96 32.22 -18.51
CA ILE A 146 -8.21 33.18 -17.44
C ILE A 146 -8.88 32.49 -16.25
N VAL A 147 -8.40 32.81 -15.06
CA VAL A 147 -8.97 32.39 -13.77
C VAL A 147 -9.05 33.62 -12.85
N HIS A 148 -10.25 34.13 -12.64
CA HIS A 148 -10.51 35.18 -11.66
C HIS A 148 -11.24 34.57 -10.46
N GLN A 149 -10.60 34.60 -9.30
CA GLN A 149 -11.19 34.11 -8.05
C GLN A 149 -12.13 35.17 -7.45
N ASP A 150 -13.02 34.75 -6.54
CA ASP A 150 -13.93 35.63 -5.78
C ASP A 150 -14.89 36.50 -6.63
N MET A 151 -15.20 36.07 -7.84
CA MET A 151 -16.16 36.74 -8.73
C MET A 151 -17.61 36.33 -8.47
N TYR A 152 -17.83 35.12 -7.96
CA TYR A 152 -19.16 34.56 -7.69
C TYR A 152 -19.29 34.15 -6.22
N PRO A 153 -20.51 34.13 -5.66
CA PRO A 153 -20.74 33.54 -4.35
C PRO A 153 -20.38 32.05 -4.32
N SER A 154 -19.47 31.69 -3.43
CA SER A 154 -18.93 30.33 -3.34
C SER A 154 -19.76 29.41 -2.44
N TYR A 155 -19.84 28.13 -2.80
CA TYR A 155 -20.32 27.04 -1.95
C TYR A 155 -19.18 26.36 -1.18
N VAL A 156 -17.97 26.39 -1.74
CA VAL A 156 -16.73 25.87 -1.16
C VAL A 156 -15.60 26.87 -1.40
N SER A 157 -14.55 26.87 -0.58
CA SER A 157 -13.38 27.72 -0.85
C SER A 157 -12.63 27.27 -2.11
N TRP A 158 -11.78 28.14 -2.65
CA TRP A 158 -10.91 27.78 -3.78
C TRP A 158 -9.98 26.62 -3.43
N GLU A 159 -9.43 26.63 -2.21
CA GLU A 159 -8.59 25.55 -1.66
C GLU A 159 -9.34 24.22 -1.59
N GLU A 160 -10.58 24.23 -1.08
CA GLU A 160 -11.41 23.04 -1.02
C GLU A 160 -11.75 22.51 -2.43
N PHE A 161 -11.97 23.39 -3.40
CA PHE A 161 -12.15 23.00 -4.80
C PHE A 161 -10.91 22.32 -5.39
N LEU A 162 -9.71 22.87 -5.14
CA LEU A 162 -8.45 22.26 -5.57
C LEU A 162 -8.26 20.88 -4.93
N ALA A 163 -8.51 20.75 -3.62
CA ALA A 163 -8.45 19.48 -2.91
C ALA A 163 -9.46 18.45 -3.47
N ASN A 164 -10.68 18.88 -3.78
CA ASN A 164 -11.69 18.03 -4.39
C ASN A 164 -11.28 17.56 -5.79
N ARG A 165 -10.69 18.45 -6.61
CA ARG A 165 -10.17 18.12 -7.93
C ARG A 165 -9.07 17.07 -7.84
N GLU A 166 -8.09 17.27 -6.96
CA GLU A 166 -7.01 16.33 -6.73
C GLU A 166 -7.55 14.96 -6.29
N ARG A 167 -8.49 14.93 -5.34
CA ARG A 167 -9.13 13.68 -4.88
C ARG A 167 -9.89 12.98 -6.01
N LEU A 168 -10.65 13.71 -6.82
CA LEU A 168 -11.34 13.15 -8.01
C LEU A 168 -10.35 12.59 -9.03
N GLU A 169 -9.22 13.27 -9.22
CA GLU A 169 -8.17 12.82 -10.11
C GLU A 169 -7.51 11.54 -9.59
N GLN A 170 -7.14 11.47 -8.31
CA GLN A 170 -6.59 10.29 -7.65
C GLN A 170 -7.54 9.09 -7.69
N ASN A 171 -8.84 9.33 -7.56
CA ASN A 171 -9.88 8.29 -7.67
C ASN A 171 -10.00 7.73 -9.10
N GLY A 172 -9.59 8.50 -10.12
CA GLY A 172 -9.61 8.09 -11.51
C GLY A 172 -8.66 6.92 -11.79
N TYR A 173 -9.22 5.75 -12.12
CA TYR A 173 -8.43 4.60 -12.53
C TYR A 173 -7.92 4.79 -13.96
N ARG A 174 -6.70 5.32 -14.10
CA ARG A 174 -5.93 5.27 -15.34
C ARG A 174 -4.58 4.63 -15.05
N LEU A 175 -4.45 3.35 -15.44
CA LEU A 175 -3.22 2.56 -15.32
C LEU A 175 -2.02 3.27 -15.96
N THR A 176 -2.27 4.09 -16.99
CA THR A 176 -1.24 4.83 -17.70
C THR A 176 -0.68 6.05 -16.96
N GLN A 177 -1.45 6.62 -16.03
CA GLN A 177 -1.09 7.84 -15.30
C GLN A 177 -0.57 7.56 -13.88
N ASN A 178 -0.33 6.29 -13.53
CA ASN A 178 0.22 5.92 -12.23
C ASN A 178 -0.58 6.52 -11.04
N ARG A 179 -1.91 6.37 -11.06
CA ARG A 179 -2.80 6.83 -9.97
C ARG A 179 -3.20 5.69 -9.03
N LEU A 180 -3.46 6.00 -7.75
CA LEU A 180 -3.83 4.98 -6.74
C LEU A 180 -5.21 4.35 -7.00
N GLY A 181 -6.14 5.10 -7.60
CA GLY A 181 -7.55 4.69 -7.73
C GLY A 181 -8.26 4.63 -6.37
N ALA A 182 -9.60 4.56 -6.37
CA ALA A 182 -10.37 4.45 -5.13
C ALA A 182 -10.08 3.12 -4.37
N PRO A 183 -10.00 3.12 -3.03
CA PRO A 183 -10.01 1.91 -2.21
C PRO A 183 -11.28 1.09 -2.49
N ARG A 184 -11.12 -0.19 -2.88
CA ARG A 184 -12.23 -1.12 -3.18
C ARG A 184 -12.22 -2.30 -2.21
N ARG A 185 -13.36 -2.97 -2.08
CA ARG A 185 -13.60 -4.10 -1.14
C ARG A 185 -12.75 -5.37 -1.31
N GLY A 186 -12.04 -5.56 -2.42
CA GLY A 186 -11.34 -6.82 -2.67
C GLY A 186 -10.13 -7.05 -1.73
N PRO A 187 -9.73 -8.29 -1.46
CA PRO A 187 -8.85 -8.64 -0.34
C PRO A 187 -7.40 -8.14 -0.44
N ALA A 188 -6.89 -7.85 -1.63
CA ALA A 188 -5.53 -7.33 -1.83
C ALA A 188 -5.40 -5.90 -1.26
N LEU A 189 -4.64 -5.74 -0.17
CA LEU A 189 -4.52 -4.51 0.62
C LEU A 189 -3.66 -3.45 -0.06
N LEU A 190 -2.65 -3.84 -0.82
CA LEU A 190 -1.72 -2.92 -1.50
C LEU A 190 -2.24 -2.48 -2.87
N ALA A 191 -3.55 -2.64 -3.11
CA ALA A 191 -4.21 -2.17 -4.31
C ALA A 191 -3.98 -0.66 -4.49
N GLY A 192 -3.33 -0.28 -5.60
CA GLY A 192 -2.98 1.12 -5.88
C GLY A 192 -1.70 1.63 -5.21
N LEU A 193 -1.07 0.83 -4.32
CA LEU A 193 0.25 1.11 -3.73
C LEU A 193 1.37 0.29 -4.39
N ALA A 194 1.06 -0.90 -4.89
CA ALA A 194 2.03 -1.81 -5.50
C ALA A 194 2.63 -1.27 -6.82
N ILE A 195 3.96 -1.15 -6.86
CA ILE A 195 4.77 -0.73 -8.02
C ILE A 195 5.73 -1.86 -8.39
N CYS A 196 5.90 -2.10 -9.68
CA CYS A 196 6.90 -3.05 -10.17
C CYS A 196 8.31 -2.43 -10.12
N GLY A 197 9.25 -3.11 -9.47
CA GLY A 197 10.65 -2.68 -9.37
C GLY A 197 11.45 -2.84 -10.67
N HIS A 198 10.98 -3.63 -11.63
CA HIS A 198 11.65 -3.81 -12.92
C HIS A 198 11.33 -2.67 -13.91
N CYS A 199 10.06 -2.30 -14.05
CA CYS A 199 9.62 -1.30 -15.03
C CYS A 199 9.08 0.00 -14.41
N GLY A 200 9.03 0.12 -13.09
CA GLY A 200 8.54 1.31 -12.37
C GLY A 200 7.03 1.55 -12.47
N ARG A 201 6.28 0.68 -13.15
CA ARG A 201 4.83 0.83 -13.37
C ARG A 201 4.02 0.26 -12.23
N ARG A 202 2.90 0.91 -11.89
CA ARG A 202 1.93 0.39 -10.92
C ARG A 202 1.31 -0.91 -11.38
N MET A 203 1.20 -1.84 -10.45
CA MET A 203 0.68 -3.18 -10.68
C MET A 203 -0.85 -3.20 -10.59
N SER A 204 -1.47 -3.99 -11.46
CA SER A 204 -2.90 -4.25 -11.42
C SER A 204 -3.22 -5.34 -10.40
N VAL A 205 -4.40 -5.28 -9.79
CA VAL A 205 -4.85 -6.37 -8.91
C VAL A 205 -5.57 -7.42 -9.76
N VAL A 206 -5.16 -8.67 -9.62
CA VAL A 206 -5.82 -9.83 -10.22
C VAL A 206 -6.38 -10.70 -9.10
N TYR A 207 -7.55 -11.28 -9.32
CA TYR A 207 -8.15 -12.27 -8.43
C TYR A 207 -8.21 -13.60 -9.18
N SER A 208 -7.86 -14.68 -8.50
CA SER A 208 -8.07 -16.03 -9.02
C SER A 208 -9.44 -16.56 -8.61
N ASP A 209 -10.09 -17.28 -9.51
CA ASP A 209 -11.40 -17.91 -9.26
C ASP A 209 -11.31 -19.15 -8.36
N THR A 210 -10.11 -19.72 -8.21
CA THR A 210 -9.83 -20.79 -7.26
C THR A 210 -9.88 -20.28 -5.81
N LYS A 211 -11.02 -20.55 -5.16
CA LYS A 211 -11.22 -20.33 -3.72
C LYS A 211 -10.45 -21.41 -2.95
N ALA A 212 -9.51 -21.02 -2.10
CA ALA A 212 -9.02 -21.87 -1.02
C ALA A 212 -9.69 -21.41 0.27
N GLN A 213 -10.32 -22.31 1.02
CA GLN A 213 -11.05 -21.99 2.27
C GLN A 213 -12.07 -20.85 2.09
N GLY A 214 -12.78 -20.81 0.96
CA GLY A 214 -13.85 -19.84 0.70
C GLY A 214 -13.42 -18.40 0.35
N LYS A 215 -12.12 -18.05 0.35
CA LYS A 215 -11.63 -16.70 0.02
C LYS A 215 -10.93 -16.66 -1.35
N ALA A 216 -11.25 -15.64 -2.16
CA ALA A 216 -10.58 -15.40 -3.44
C ALA A 216 -9.13 -14.96 -3.21
N ARG A 217 -8.16 -15.65 -3.83
CA ARG A 217 -6.74 -15.27 -3.72
C ARG A 217 -6.45 -14.13 -4.69
N GLY A 218 -6.06 -12.99 -4.14
CA GLY A 218 -5.61 -11.81 -4.90
C GLY A 218 -4.10 -11.81 -5.12
N GLY A 219 -3.66 -11.11 -6.17
CA GLY A 219 -2.26 -10.84 -6.45
C GLY A 219 -2.09 -9.53 -7.21
N TYR A 220 -0.84 -9.07 -7.27
CA TYR A 220 -0.42 -7.89 -8.01
C TYR A 220 0.29 -8.36 -9.28
N LEU A 221 -0.25 -7.97 -10.43
CA LEU A 221 0.28 -8.31 -11.75
C LEU A 221 0.73 -7.05 -12.48
N CYS A 222 1.99 -7.01 -12.88
CA CYS A 222 2.52 -6.01 -13.79
C CYS A 222 2.31 -6.45 -15.24
N ASN A 223 1.38 -5.78 -15.93
CA ASN A 223 1.08 -6.02 -17.34
C ASN A 223 1.70 -4.98 -18.29
N ALA A 224 2.54 -4.07 -17.80
CA ALA A 224 3.04 -2.94 -18.57
C ALA A 224 3.77 -3.38 -19.86
N ILE A 225 4.71 -4.31 -19.75
CA ILE A 225 5.46 -4.82 -20.90
C ILE A 225 4.55 -5.63 -21.83
N ARG A 226 3.70 -6.51 -21.27
CA ARG A 226 2.71 -7.27 -22.03
C ARG A 226 1.77 -6.40 -22.86
N SER A 227 1.24 -5.32 -22.28
CA SER A 227 0.31 -4.42 -22.98
C SER A 227 0.98 -3.56 -24.04
N THR A 228 2.28 -3.31 -23.91
CA THR A 228 3.01 -2.37 -24.78
C THR A 228 3.79 -3.08 -25.88
N HIS A 229 4.32 -4.28 -25.60
CA HIS A 229 5.23 -5.01 -26.47
C HIS A 229 4.79 -6.46 -26.75
N GLY A 230 3.61 -6.89 -26.28
CA GLY A 230 3.11 -8.26 -26.52
C GLY A 230 3.89 -9.37 -25.82
N ALA A 231 4.79 -9.04 -24.89
CA ALA A 231 5.63 -10.00 -24.17
C ALA A 231 4.90 -10.67 -22.97
N PRO A 232 5.52 -11.66 -22.29
CA PRO A 232 5.03 -12.16 -21.01
C PRO A 232 4.86 -11.07 -19.95
N SER A 233 4.02 -11.32 -18.93
CA SER A 233 3.84 -10.39 -17.82
C SER A 233 5.14 -10.13 -17.08
N CYS A 234 5.40 -8.87 -16.73
CA CYS A 234 6.68 -8.45 -16.18
C CYS A 234 6.95 -9.02 -14.79
N LEU A 235 5.98 -8.94 -13.88
CA LEU A 235 6.13 -9.42 -12.50
C LEU A 235 4.76 -9.76 -11.93
N TYR A 236 4.69 -10.87 -11.22
CA TYR A 236 3.54 -11.26 -10.42
C TYR A 236 3.95 -11.46 -8.95
N VAL A 237 3.15 -10.92 -8.04
CA VAL A 237 3.34 -11.02 -6.58
C VAL A 237 2.02 -11.44 -5.96
N ALA A 238 2.00 -12.52 -5.19
CA ALA A 238 0.78 -12.98 -4.55
C ALA A 238 0.51 -12.17 -3.27
N ALA A 239 -0.70 -11.63 -3.11
CA ALA A 239 -1.02 -10.72 -2.00
C ALA A 239 -0.91 -11.41 -0.63
N HIS A 240 -1.32 -12.67 -0.54
CA HIS A 240 -1.23 -13.45 0.71
C HIS A 240 0.20 -13.62 1.22
N SER A 241 1.20 -13.53 0.35
CA SER A 241 2.61 -13.67 0.74
C SER A 241 3.25 -12.35 1.13
N THR A 242 2.65 -11.19 0.80
CA THR A 242 3.32 -9.90 0.99
C THR A 242 2.54 -8.90 1.82
N ASP A 243 1.21 -8.97 1.79
CA ASP A 243 0.36 -7.99 2.47
C ASP A 243 0.58 -8.05 3.99
N GLY A 244 0.76 -9.25 4.57
CA GLY A 244 1.03 -9.43 6.00
C GLY A 244 2.29 -8.70 6.45
N ALA A 245 3.42 -8.94 5.78
CA ALA A 245 4.70 -8.31 6.11
C ALA A 245 4.65 -6.77 5.99
N VAL A 246 3.93 -6.23 5.00
CA VAL A 246 3.75 -4.77 4.86
C VAL A 246 2.84 -4.21 5.97
N VAL A 247 1.80 -4.95 6.37
CA VAL A 247 0.92 -4.58 7.48
C VAL A 247 1.68 -4.60 8.80
N GLU A 248 2.55 -5.58 9.03
CA GLU A 248 3.42 -5.64 10.22
C GLU A 248 4.36 -4.42 10.27
N ALA A 249 5.04 -4.11 9.16
CA ALA A 249 5.87 -2.91 9.08
C ALA A 249 5.08 -1.61 9.30
N PHE A 250 3.83 -1.56 8.85
CA PHE A 250 2.92 -0.45 9.15
C PHE A 250 2.57 -0.38 10.64
N PHE A 251 2.34 -1.50 11.33
CA PHE A 251 2.11 -1.50 12.77
C PHE A 251 3.34 -1.05 13.54
N GLU A 252 4.53 -1.54 13.18
CA GLU A 252 5.79 -1.07 13.77
C GLU A 252 5.91 0.45 13.69
N ALA A 253 5.63 1.04 12.52
CA ALA A 253 5.71 2.49 12.31
C ALA A 253 4.69 3.32 13.11
N VAL A 254 3.62 2.70 13.63
CA VAL A 254 2.55 3.37 14.40
C VAL A 254 2.61 2.99 15.88
N LYS A 255 3.62 2.21 16.31
CA LYS A 255 3.78 1.85 17.71
C LYS A 255 4.00 3.10 18.57
N PRO A 256 3.47 3.11 19.82
CA PRO A 256 3.65 4.24 20.73
C PRO A 256 5.11 4.62 21.00
N SER A 257 6.05 3.67 20.97
CA SER A 257 7.48 3.91 21.11
C SER A 257 8.05 4.78 19.99
N GLU A 258 7.64 4.54 18.75
CA GLU A 258 8.04 5.34 17.58
C GLU A 258 7.40 6.74 17.62
N ILE A 259 6.17 6.84 18.13
CA ILE A 259 5.49 8.13 18.33
C ILE A 259 6.24 8.97 19.38
N SER A 260 6.71 8.35 20.47
CA SER A 260 7.51 9.04 21.50
C SER A 260 8.88 9.49 20.97
N LEU A 261 9.57 8.67 20.17
CA LEU A 261 10.84 9.05 19.55
C LEU A 261 10.68 10.23 18.57
N LEU A 262 9.60 10.23 17.78
CA LEU A 262 9.26 11.37 16.93
C LEU A 262 9.03 12.65 17.75
N GLU A 263 8.43 12.55 18.92
CA GLU A 263 8.24 13.70 19.82
C GLU A 263 9.54 14.22 20.41
N GLU A 264 10.47 13.36 20.78
CA GLU A 264 11.79 13.81 21.23
C GLU A 264 12.51 14.61 20.14
N VAL A 265 12.43 14.14 18.89
CA VAL A 265 12.96 14.85 17.73
C VAL A 265 12.25 16.18 17.50
N LEU A 266 10.92 16.21 17.56
CA LEU A 266 10.13 17.44 17.42
C LEU A 266 10.37 18.42 18.58
N ALA A 267 10.56 17.91 19.80
CA ALA A 267 10.88 18.70 20.98
C ALA A 267 12.28 19.31 20.86
N ALA A 268 13.27 18.53 20.43
CA ALA A 268 14.62 19.04 20.15
C ALA A 268 14.59 20.13 19.05
N GLN A 269 13.87 19.90 17.95
CA GLN A 269 13.67 20.93 16.92
C GLN A 269 12.95 22.17 17.45
N SER A 270 11.97 22.01 18.34
CA SER A 270 11.27 23.13 18.96
C SER A 270 12.19 23.96 19.86
N ALA A 271 13.06 23.31 20.64
CA ALA A 271 14.03 23.95 21.52
C ALA A 271 15.10 24.72 20.72
N ASP A 272 15.62 24.14 19.64
CA ASP A 272 16.53 24.80 18.71
C ASP A 272 15.87 26.02 18.04
N ARG A 273 14.62 25.88 17.61
CA ARG A 273 13.85 27.01 17.05
C ARG A 273 13.66 28.11 18.07
N GLU A 274 13.29 27.79 19.30
CA GLU A 274 13.15 28.79 20.37
C GLU A 274 14.47 29.52 20.64
N ARG A 275 15.60 28.81 20.58
CA ARG A 275 16.93 29.41 20.70
C ARG A 275 17.19 30.39 19.55
N LEU A 276 16.83 30.04 18.31
CA LEU A 276 16.95 30.93 17.14
C LEU A 276 15.99 32.13 17.22
N LEU A 277 14.75 31.93 17.69
CA LEU A 277 13.80 33.02 17.93
C LEU A 277 14.32 34.01 18.98
N ARG A 278 14.90 33.51 20.08
CA ARG A 278 15.57 34.34 21.08
C ARG A 278 16.71 35.14 20.45
N HIS A 279 17.57 34.49 19.66
CA HIS A 279 18.65 35.16 18.93
C HIS A 279 18.14 36.31 18.05
N HIS A 280 17.12 36.07 17.22
CA HIS A 280 16.53 37.12 16.38
C HIS A 280 15.93 38.27 17.20
N ARG A 281 15.23 37.97 18.31
CA ARG A 281 14.69 39.00 19.21
C ARG A 281 15.78 39.82 19.88
N ASP A 282 16.88 39.20 20.27
CA ASP A 282 18.00 39.89 20.89
C ASP A 282 18.77 40.74 19.88
N SER A 283 18.88 40.32 18.61
CA SER A 283 19.41 41.16 17.53
C SER A 283 18.57 42.43 17.32
N VAL A 284 17.24 42.32 17.36
CA VAL A 284 16.34 43.49 17.28
C VAL A 284 16.55 44.43 18.47
N LYS A 285 16.66 43.90 19.70
CA LYS A 285 16.93 44.72 20.90
C LYS A 285 18.28 45.43 20.83
N ALA A 286 19.32 44.75 20.36
CA ALA A 286 20.66 45.33 20.21
C ALA A 286 20.63 46.47 19.18
N ALA A 287 20.00 46.25 18.02
CA ALA A 287 19.83 47.29 17.01
C ALA A 287 19.02 48.49 17.54
N ALA A 288 17.94 48.25 18.29
CA ALA A 288 17.16 49.31 18.94
C ALA A 288 17.94 50.07 20.02
N TYR A 289 18.91 49.44 20.68
CA TYR A 289 19.82 50.11 21.59
C TYR A 289 20.81 51.01 20.83
N GLU A 290 21.42 50.51 19.76
CA GLU A 290 22.35 51.28 18.92
C GLU A 290 21.67 52.49 18.28
N VAL A 291 20.42 52.36 17.81
CA VAL A 291 19.62 53.51 17.33
C VAL A 291 19.50 54.59 18.40
N ARG A 292 19.13 54.22 19.64
CA ARG A 292 19.00 55.17 20.75
C ARG A 292 20.33 55.81 21.14
N LEU A 293 21.44 55.07 21.02
CA LEU A 293 22.78 55.58 21.30
C LEU A 293 23.24 56.56 20.22
N ALA A 294 23.06 56.22 18.95
CA ALA A 294 23.37 57.08 17.81
C ALA A 294 22.54 58.36 17.84
N GLU A 295 21.23 58.26 18.14
CA GLU A 295 20.35 59.41 18.32
C GLU A 295 20.83 60.35 19.44
N LYS A 296 21.21 59.81 20.60
CA LYS A 296 21.75 60.62 21.71
C LYS A 296 23.03 61.35 21.31
N ARG A 297 23.95 60.67 20.60
CA ARG A 297 25.20 61.26 20.11
C ARG A 297 24.92 62.41 19.14
N TYR A 298 24.04 62.19 18.17
CA TYR A 298 23.63 63.22 17.22
C TYR A 298 23.02 64.43 17.92
N ARG A 299 22.08 64.23 18.86
CA ARG A 299 21.42 65.32 19.61
C ARG A 299 22.36 66.09 20.54
N SER A 300 23.50 65.51 20.92
CA SER A 300 24.47 66.13 21.83
C SER A 300 25.53 66.98 21.13
N VAL A 301 25.61 66.93 19.79
CA VAL A 301 26.61 67.68 19.03
C VAL A 301 26.20 69.14 18.88
N ASP A 302 27.18 70.05 18.91
CA ASP A 302 26.94 71.46 18.63
C ASP A 302 26.57 71.66 17.14
N PRO A 303 25.45 72.34 16.81
CA PRO A 303 25.05 72.62 15.43
C PRO A 303 26.08 73.38 14.58
N GLU A 304 27.00 74.12 15.20
CA GLU A 304 28.06 74.83 14.46
C GLU A 304 29.10 73.85 13.87
N ASN A 305 29.24 72.65 14.43
CA ASN A 305 30.13 71.60 13.94
C ASN A 305 29.48 70.75 12.82
N ARG A 306 29.11 71.41 11.71
CA ARG A 306 28.29 70.83 10.62
C ARG A 306 28.82 69.49 10.07
N LEU A 307 30.14 69.34 9.94
CA LEU A 307 30.74 68.10 9.42
C LEU A 307 30.55 66.92 10.39
N VAL A 308 30.67 67.15 11.70
CA VAL A 308 30.48 66.12 12.73
C VAL A 308 29.00 65.77 12.87
N ALA A 309 28.12 66.77 12.80
CA ALA A 309 26.67 66.55 12.79
C ALA A 309 26.22 65.69 11.61
N ALA A 310 26.70 65.97 10.40
CA ALA A 310 26.38 65.19 9.20
C ALA A 310 26.87 63.74 9.27
N GLU A 311 28.03 63.48 9.89
CA GLU A 311 28.55 62.11 10.04
C GLU A 311 27.78 61.34 11.12
N LEU A 312 27.40 61.99 12.22
CA LEU A 312 26.55 61.39 13.25
C LEU A 312 25.12 61.12 12.76
N GLU A 313 24.59 61.97 11.88
CA GLU A 313 23.30 61.77 11.20
C GLU A 313 23.34 60.53 10.31
N LYS A 314 24.37 60.37 9.47
CA LYS A 314 24.57 59.14 8.68
C LYS A 314 24.66 57.90 9.57
N GLY A 315 25.41 57.96 10.67
CA GLY A 315 25.52 56.86 11.62
C GLY A 315 24.18 56.50 12.27
N TRP A 316 23.31 57.49 12.50
CA TRP A 316 21.95 57.26 12.99
C TRP A 316 21.04 56.64 11.92
N GLU A 317 21.11 57.10 10.67
CA GLU A 317 20.39 56.50 9.54
C GLU A 317 20.81 55.05 9.26
N GLU A 318 22.10 54.74 9.40
CA GLU A 318 22.62 53.38 9.31
C GLU A 318 22.10 52.49 10.43
N ALA A 319 22.07 52.99 11.67
CA ALA A 319 21.50 52.28 12.80
C ALA A 319 19.98 52.00 12.60
N LEU A 320 19.23 52.97 12.08
CA LEU A 320 17.80 52.82 11.77
C LEU A 320 17.55 51.76 10.68
N ARG A 321 18.38 51.76 9.61
CA ARG A 321 18.33 50.72 8.56
C ARG A 321 18.67 49.33 9.11
N SER A 322 19.66 49.24 9.99
CA SER A 322 20.05 48.00 10.67
C SER A 322 18.91 47.45 11.54
N MET A 323 18.24 48.31 12.31
CA MET A 323 17.07 47.94 13.12
C MET A 323 15.92 47.41 12.25
N SER A 324 15.57 48.11 11.17
CA SER A 324 14.54 47.65 10.23
C SER A 324 14.90 46.30 9.61
N GLY A 325 16.17 46.10 9.22
CA GLY A 325 16.65 44.83 8.68
C GLY A 325 16.55 43.68 9.67
N ALA A 326 16.88 43.92 10.94
CA ALA A 326 16.75 42.94 12.01
C ALA A 326 15.28 42.57 12.30
N GLU A 327 14.37 43.55 12.30
CA GLU A 327 12.94 43.31 12.47
C GLU A 327 12.34 42.46 11.35
N ASP A 328 12.69 42.77 10.10
CA ASP A 328 12.20 42.02 8.95
C ASP A 328 12.75 40.60 8.93
N ALA A 329 14.02 40.39 9.32
CA ALA A 329 14.59 39.06 9.48
C ALA A 329 13.85 38.24 10.54
N SER A 330 13.52 38.84 11.69
CA SER A 330 12.75 38.20 12.76
C SER A 330 11.33 37.82 12.27
N LYS A 331 10.62 38.75 11.62
CA LYS A 331 9.27 38.51 11.07
C LYS A 331 9.26 37.43 10.00
N ARG A 332 10.28 37.39 9.12
CA ARG A 332 10.44 36.32 8.12
C ARG A 332 10.64 34.96 8.80
N PHE A 333 11.54 34.88 9.78
CA PHE A 333 11.80 33.65 10.51
C PHE A 333 10.54 33.13 11.22
N GLU A 334 9.78 34.00 11.89
CA GLU A 334 8.51 33.65 12.55
C GLU A 334 7.44 33.12 11.58
N ARG A 335 7.35 33.69 10.37
CA ARG A 335 6.40 33.25 9.32
C ARG A 335 6.79 31.93 8.68
N GLU A 336 8.07 31.76 8.34
CA GLU A 336 8.57 30.54 7.68
C GLU A 336 8.57 29.32 8.62
N HIS A 337 8.65 29.54 9.93
CA HIS A 337 8.80 28.49 10.94
C HIS A 337 7.59 28.36 11.89
N GLN A 338 6.38 28.62 11.37
CA GLN A 338 5.12 28.52 12.11
C GLN A 338 4.77 27.05 12.43
N GLN A 339 4.54 26.73 13.70
CA GLN A 339 4.37 25.35 14.19
C GLN A 339 3.01 24.75 13.82
N THR A 340 3.01 23.45 13.53
CA THR A 340 1.84 22.58 13.71
C THR A 340 2.14 21.65 14.90
N ALA A 341 1.80 22.06 16.12
CA ALA A 341 1.94 21.19 17.28
C ALA A 341 0.87 20.09 17.22
N LEU A 342 1.21 18.86 17.62
CA LEU A 342 0.21 17.82 17.84
C LEU A 342 -0.56 18.14 19.13
N ASP A 343 -1.88 18.25 19.01
CA ASP A 343 -2.79 18.32 20.16
C ASP A 343 -2.57 17.10 21.09
N PRO A 344 -2.35 17.28 22.40
CA PRO A 344 -2.25 16.18 23.36
C PRO A 344 -3.40 15.17 23.29
N LYS A 345 -4.61 15.63 22.95
CA LYS A 345 -5.76 14.74 22.75
C LYS A 345 -5.61 13.86 21.50
N LEU A 346 -5.12 14.43 20.40
CA LEU A 346 -4.82 13.70 19.18
C LEU A 346 -3.67 12.70 19.39
N ARG A 347 -2.66 13.07 20.18
CA ARG A 347 -1.58 12.15 20.61
C ARG A 347 -2.13 10.94 21.33
N ALA A 348 -2.95 11.15 22.37
CA ALA A 348 -3.52 10.06 23.15
C ALA A 348 -4.34 9.11 22.26
N GLN A 349 -5.10 9.66 21.30
CA GLN A 349 -5.85 8.87 20.31
C GLN A 349 -4.94 8.08 19.37
N LEU A 350 -3.84 8.66 18.87
CA LEU A 350 -2.89 7.98 18.01
C LEU A 350 -2.14 6.85 18.75
N ALA A 351 -1.74 7.09 19.99
CA ALA A 351 -1.10 6.06 20.82
C ALA A 351 -2.06 4.91 21.15
N ASP A 352 -3.33 5.22 21.43
CA ASP A 352 -4.35 4.20 21.68
C ASP A 352 -4.68 3.39 20.42
N LEU A 353 -4.80 4.08 19.27
CA LEU A 353 -4.90 3.44 17.96
C LEU A 353 -3.70 2.53 17.70
N GLY A 354 -2.47 2.99 17.93
CA GLY A 354 -1.27 2.18 17.74
C GLY A 354 -1.26 0.87 18.52
N ARG A 355 -1.83 0.86 19.73
CA ARG A 355 -1.98 -0.37 20.55
C ARG A 355 -3.12 -1.26 20.07
N CYS A 356 -4.29 -0.69 19.79
CA CYS A 356 -5.51 -1.45 19.50
C CYS A 356 -5.63 -1.88 18.03
N LEU A 357 -4.93 -1.21 17.12
CA LEU A 357 -5.09 -1.41 15.68
C LEU A 357 -4.71 -2.82 15.20
N PRO A 358 -3.63 -3.47 15.68
CA PRO A 358 -3.33 -4.85 15.31
C PRO A 358 -4.47 -5.83 15.62
N GLU A 359 -5.07 -5.72 16.82
CA GLU A 359 -6.20 -6.56 17.23
C GLU A 359 -7.45 -6.27 16.38
N LEU A 360 -7.76 -4.98 16.19
CA LEU A 360 -8.90 -4.55 15.37
C LEU A 360 -8.73 -4.94 13.90
N TRP A 361 -7.50 -5.07 13.40
CA TRP A 361 -7.22 -5.47 12.03
C TRP A 361 -7.66 -6.90 11.73
N GLY A 362 -7.57 -7.80 12.71
CA GLY A 362 -8.08 -9.17 12.59
C GLY A 362 -9.61 -9.25 12.64
N SER A 363 -10.27 -8.24 13.24
CA SER A 363 -11.71 -8.21 13.42
C SER A 363 -12.49 -7.75 12.18
N ASP A 364 -13.77 -8.12 12.10
CA ASP A 364 -14.70 -7.62 11.07
C ASP A 364 -15.16 -6.16 11.32
N ARG A 365 -14.66 -5.50 12.38
CA ARG A 365 -14.99 -4.09 12.69
C ARG A 365 -14.35 -3.12 11.70
N ILE A 366 -13.20 -3.47 11.12
CA ILE A 366 -12.52 -2.63 10.12
C ILE A 366 -12.69 -3.25 8.73
N SER A 367 -13.48 -2.57 7.89
CA SER A 367 -13.67 -2.97 6.49
C SER A 367 -12.34 -2.97 5.72
N VAL A 368 -12.24 -3.83 4.70
CA VAL A 368 -11.06 -3.88 3.81
C VAL A 368 -10.81 -2.53 3.11
N GLU A 369 -11.85 -1.74 2.86
CA GLU A 369 -11.70 -0.39 2.29
C GLU A 369 -10.99 0.55 3.28
N HIS A 370 -11.39 0.53 4.55
CA HIS A 370 -10.74 1.33 5.59
C HIS A 370 -9.31 0.88 5.86
N LYS A 371 -9.02 -0.44 5.85
CA LYS A 371 -7.65 -0.97 5.95
C LYS A 371 -6.74 -0.38 4.87
N LYS A 372 -7.23 -0.27 3.64
CA LYS A 372 -6.49 0.35 2.53
C LYS A 372 -6.30 1.85 2.71
N GLU A 373 -7.32 2.54 3.21
CA GLU A 373 -7.23 3.98 3.52
C GLU A 373 -6.16 4.25 4.58
N LEU A 374 -6.11 3.43 5.64
CA LEU A 374 -5.09 3.51 6.68
C LEU A 374 -3.68 3.24 6.14
N LEU A 375 -3.48 2.19 5.34
CA LEU A 375 -2.16 1.96 4.72
C LEU A 375 -1.72 3.14 3.85
N ARG A 376 -2.66 3.72 3.08
CA ARG A 376 -2.38 4.87 2.21
C ARG A 376 -2.14 6.18 2.96
N SER A 377 -2.48 6.28 4.25
CA SER A 377 -2.22 7.49 5.04
C SER A 377 -0.77 7.62 5.49
N LEU A 378 0.01 6.53 5.46
CA LEU A 378 1.45 6.55 5.81
C LEU A 378 2.34 6.02 4.70
N ILE A 379 1.85 5.13 3.84
CA ILE A 379 2.63 4.52 2.76
C ILE A 379 2.34 5.26 1.45
N ARG A 380 3.40 5.79 0.83
CA ARG A 380 3.33 6.44 -0.48
C ARG A 380 3.26 5.41 -1.61
N ARG A 381 4.08 4.35 -1.53
CA ARG A 381 4.11 3.23 -2.48
C ARG A 381 4.90 2.05 -1.93
N VAL A 382 4.65 0.86 -2.45
CA VAL A 382 5.45 -0.34 -2.17
C VAL A 382 6.02 -0.84 -3.49
N VAL A 383 7.34 -0.88 -3.61
CA VAL A 383 8.05 -1.34 -4.81
C VAL A 383 8.44 -2.80 -4.63
N PHE A 384 7.99 -3.66 -5.54
CA PHE A 384 8.28 -5.09 -5.50
C PHE A 384 9.33 -5.50 -6.52
N SER A 385 10.34 -6.23 -6.06
CA SER A 385 11.29 -6.99 -6.89
C SER A 385 11.23 -8.46 -6.52
N ARG A 386 11.62 -9.32 -7.47
CA ARG A 386 11.75 -10.77 -7.24
C ARG A 386 13.12 -11.20 -7.74
N PRO A 387 14.18 -11.08 -6.91
CA PRO A 387 15.53 -11.46 -7.32
C PRO A 387 15.69 -12.96 -7.53
N LYS A 388 14.96 -13.78 -6.75
CA LYS A 388 14.91 -15.25 -6.87
C LYS A 388 13.46 -15.73 -6.83
N GLN A 389 13.15 -16.95 -7.28
CA GLN A 389 11.77 -17.45 -7.29
C GLN A 389 11.16 -17.52 -5.88
N GLU A 390 12.00 -17.82 -4.90
CA GLU A 390 11.71 -17.98 -3.47
C GLU A 390 11.84 -16.68 -2.66
N ILE A 391 12.23 -15.55 -3.28
CA ILE A 391 12.43 -14.27 -2.57
C ILE A 391 11.66 -13.16 -3.28
N ILE A 392 10.73 -12.53 -2.57
CA ILE A 392 10.15 -11.24 -2.95
C ILE A 392 10.72 -10.18 -2.03
N GLU A 393 11.29 -9.13 -2.63
CA GLU A 393 11.68 -7.94 -1.91
C GLU A 393 10.57 -6.89 -2.03
N ALA A 394 10.23 -6.27 -0.90
CA ALA A 394 9.26 -5.19 -0.83
C ALA A 394 9.93 -3.96 -0.21
N ARG A 395 10.13 -2.92 -1.02
CA ARG A 395 10.60 -1.61 -0.57
C ARG A 395 9.42 -0.71 -0.30
N ILE A 396 9.16 -0.42 0.97
CA ILE A 396 8.11 0.51 1.42
C ILE A 396 8.68 1.92 1.39
N VAL A 397 8.04 2.79 0.61
CA VAL A 397 8.34 4.22 0.59
C VAL A 397 7.24 4.93 1.38
N TRP A 398 7.62 5.54 2.50
CA TRP A 398 6.71 6.27 3.39
C TRP A 398 6.40 7.66 2.82
N ILE A 399 5.30 8.27 3.28
CA ILE A 399 4.94 9.64 2.90
C ILE A 399 6.00 10.64 3.36
N SER A 400 6.65 10.39 4.51
CA SER A 400 7.79 11.16 5.01
C SER A 400 9.02 11.12 4.11
N GLY A 401 9.09 10.17 3.16
CA GLY A 401 10.27 9.94 2.33
C GLY A 401 11.23 8.88 2.87
N ALA A 402 11.05 8.42 4.13
CA ALA A 402 11.77 7.29 4.67
C ALA A 402 11.53 6.02 3.82
N VAL A 403 12.46 5.05 3.92
CA VAL A 403 12.39 3.80 3.18
C VAL A 403 12.65 2.62 4.11
N SER A 404 11.76 1.63 4.08
CA SER A 404 11.95 0.33 4.76
C SER A 404 12.03 -0.78 3.72
N ASN A 405 12.99 -1.70 3.90
CA ASN A 405 13.14 -2.86 3.02
C ASN A 405 12.70 -4.12 3.76
N LEU A 406 11.85 -4.92 3.11
CA LEU A 406 11.39 -6.21 3.59
C LEU A 406 11.76 -7.28 2.59
N SER A 407 12.06 -8.47 3.08
CA SER A 407 12.26 -9.68 2.27
C SER A 407 11.29 -10.74 2.73
N VAL A 408 10.50 -11.28 1.81
CA VAL A 408 9.49 -12.29 2.10
C VAL A 408 9.70 -13.52 1.22
N ARG A 409 9.54 -14.71 1.82
CA ARG A 409 9.71 -15.99 1.13
C ARG A 409 8.35 -16.62 0.81
N PRO A 410 7.78 -16.40 -0.38
CA PRO A 410 6.50 -16.99 -0.76
C PRO A 410 6.61 -18.50 -0.96
N PRO A 411 5.53 -19.26 -0.75
CA PRO A 411 5.50 -20.66 -1.15
C PRO A 411 5.60 -20.78 -2.68
N ILE A 412 6.46 -21.67 -3.14
CA ILE A 412 6.69 -22.00 -4.55
C ILE A 412 5.97 -23.30 -4.89
N ARG A 413 5.50 -23.40 -6.14
CA ARG A 413 4.70 -24.53 -6.59
C ARG A 413 5.54 -25.81 -6.71
N ARG A 414 6.76 -25.73 -7.26
CA ARG A 414 7.64 -26.88 -7.52
C ARG A 414 8.91 -26.75 -6.70
N ALA A 415 9.38 -27.86 -6.13
CA ALA A 415 10.62 -27.87 -5.36
C ALA A 415 11.86 -27.56 -6.20
N ARG A 416 11.87 -28.04 -7.45
CA ARG A 416 12.91 -27.76 -8.45
C ARG A 416 13.09 -26.29 -8.84
N ASP A 417 12.17 -25.42 -8.43
CA ASP A 417 12.27 -23.98 -8.70
C ASP A 417 13.06 -23.26 -7.57
N LEU A 418 13.51 -23.97 -6.54
CA LEU A 418 14.41 -23.45 -5.49
C LEU A 418 15.82 -23.25 -6.06
N SER A 419 16.45 -22.11 -5.73
CA SER A 419 17.80 -21.80 -6.20
C SER A 419 18.85 -22.84 -5.82
N GLU A 420 18.70 -23.49 -4.66
CA GLU A 420 19.64 -24.48 -4.12
C GLU A 420 19.10 -25.92 -4.20
N TYR A 421 18.15 -26.18 -5.11
CA TYR A 421 17.50 -27.49 -5.21
C TYR A 421 18.50 -28.63 -5.45
N GLU A 422 19.44 -28.47 -6.38
CA GLU A 422 20.42 -29.52 -6.71
C GLU A 422 21.33 -29.83 -5.52
N VAL A 423 21.86 -28.80 -4.85
CA VAL A 423 22.68 -28.93 -3.64
C VAL A 423 21.90 -29.63 -2.52
N LEU A 424 20.61 -29.30 -2.39
CA LEU A 424 19.73 -29.92 -1.41
C LEU A 424 19.51 -31.41 -1.69
N VAL A 425 19.31 -31.78 -2.96
CA VAL A 425 19.18 -33.18 -3.40
C VAL A 425 20.47 -33.94 -3.11
N GLU A 426 21.62 -33.42 -3.51
CA GLU A 426 22.93 -34.05 -3.25
C GLU A 426 23.15 -34.32 -1.76
N LYS A 427 22.89 -33.33 -0.91
CA LYS A 427 23.01 -33.48 0.55
C LYS A 427 22.04 -34.53 1.11
N ILE A 428 20.80 -34.57 0.63
CA ILE A 428 19.82 -35.60 1.05
C ILE A 428 20.36 -37.00 0.72
N LEU A 429 20.84 -37.20 -0.50
CA LEU A 429 21.34 -38.50 -0.97
C LEU A 429 22.63 -38.90 -0.24
N ALA A 430 23.53 -37.95 0.01
CA ALA A 430 24.77 -38.19 0.77
C ALA A 430 24.49 -38.56 2.24
N LEU A 431 23.60 -37.83 2.92
CA LEU A 431 23.23 -38.13 4.30
C LEU A 431 22.49 -39.47 4.42
N ASN A 432 21.68 -39.82 3.43
CA ASN A 432 21.04 -41.15 3.41
C ASN A 432 22.07 -42.27 3.20
N ALA A 433 23.08 -42.06 2.33
CA ALA A 433 24.18 -43.01 2.14
C ALA A 433 25.02 -43.21 3.42
N LEU A 434 25.15 -42.17 4.25
CA LEU A 434 25.79 -42.23 5.57
C LEU A 434 24.90 -42.88 6.65
N GLY A 435 23.70 -43.35 6.32
CA GLY A 435 22.84 -44.07 7.27
C GLY A 435 21.97 -43.17 8.16
N TYR A 436 21.83 -41.88 7.87
CA TYR A 436 20.91 -41.02 8.63
C TYR A 436 19.44 -41.31 8.27
N PRO A 437 18.53 -41.42 9.26
CA PRO A 437 17.10 -41.55 9.00
C PRO A 437 16.50 -40.25 8.46
N ASP A 438 15.47 -40.35 7.61
CA ASP A 438 14.83 -39.22 6.91
C ASP A 438 14.48 -38.03 7.85
N SER A 439 14.07 -38.29 9.10
CA SER A 439 13.76 -37.24 10.09
C SER A 439 14.99 -36.48 10.59
N LYS A 440 16.13 -37.16 10.78
CA LYS A 440 17.40 -36.50 11.15
C LYS A 440 17.97 -35.72 9.98
N ILE A 441 17.84 -36.23 8.75
CA ILE A 441 18.22 -35.51 7.53
C ILE A 441 17.43 -34.22 7.42
N ALA A 442 16.10 -34.29 7.53
CA ALA A 442 15.21 -33.13 7.48
C ALA A 442 15.57 -32.06 8.52
N ARG A 443 15.79 -32.48 9.77
CA ARG A 443 16.19 -31.59 10.87
C ARG A 443 17.54 -30.92 10.61
N ARG A 444 18.56 -31.71 10.24
CA ARG A 444 19.91 -31.19 9.99
C ARG A 444 19.94 -30.18 8.85
N LEU A 445 19.26 -30.47 7.75
CA LEU A 445 19.20 -29.53 6.62
C LEU A 445 18.43 -28.25 6.97
N THR A 446 17.41 -28.36 7.83
CA THR A 446 16.72 -27.18 8.38
C THR A 446 17.64 -26.35 9.27
N GLU A 447 18.45 -26.98 10.13
CA GLU A 447 19.46 -26.31 10.96
C GLU A 447 20.59 -25.67 10.12
N GLU A 448 20.92 -26.25 8.97
CA GLU A 448 21.85 -25.69 7.97
C GLU A 448 21.23 -24.52 7.17
N GLY A 449 19.95 -24.19 7.37
CA GLY A 449 19.27 -23.05 6.75
C GLY A 449 18.51 -23.37 5.45
N PHE A 450 18.48 -24.64 5.02
CA PHE A 450 17.68 -25.05 3.87
C PHE A 450 16.18 -25.07 4.21
N HIS A 451 15.35 -24.84 3.20
CA HIS A 451 13.90 -24.83 3.34
C HIS A 451 13.21 -25.55 2.19
N SER A 452 11.97 -25.99 2.43
CA SER A 452 11.12 -26.55 1.39
C SER A 452 10.44 -25.45 0.57
N ALA A 453 9.98 -25.80 -0.63
CA ALA A 453 9.20 -24.91 -1.49
C ALA A 453 7.84 -24.53 -0.88
N ARG A 454 7.28 -25.32 0.04
CA ARG A 454 5.93 -25.10 0.59
C ARG A 454 5.87 -24.96 2.11
N SER A 455 7.00 -24.87 2.79
CA SER A 455 7.06 -24.78 4.25
C SER A 455 8.05 -23.69 4.66
N GLU A 456 7.58 -22.79 5.52
CA GLU A 456 8.40 -21.74 6.15
C GLU A 456 9.19 -22.30 7.34
N GLU A 457 8.75 -23.42 7.92
CA GLU A 457 9.36 -24.08 9.08
C GLU A 457 10.59 -24.95 8.73
N GLY A 458 11.00 -24.97 7.45
CA GLY A 458 12.16 -25.71 6.97
C GLY A 458 11.83 -26.89 6.05
N ILE A 459 12.60 -27.97 6.17
CA ILE A 459 12.45 -29.17 5.35
C ILE A 459 11.59 -30.20 6.08
N PRO A 460 10.41 -30.59 5.56
CA PRO A 460 9.61 -31.63 6.17
C PRO A 460 10.16 -33.02 5.82
N THR A 461 10.06 -33.98 6.73
CA THR A 461 10.50 -35.38 6.53
C THR A 461 9.94 -36.02 5.26
N ARG A 462 8.69 -35.68 4.89
CA ARG A 462 8.06 -36.16 3.65
C ARG A 462 8.83 -35.75 2.39
N PHE A 463 9.42 -34.55 2.38
CA PHE A 463 10.17 -34.03 1.24
C PHE A 463 11.44 -34.86 1.02
N VAL A 464 12.16 -35.16 2.10
CA VAL A 464 13.32 -36.07 2.07
C VAL A 464 12.91 -37.45 1.53
N THR A 465 11.77 -37.97 1.99
CA THR A 465 11.22 -39.25 1.51
C THR A 465 10.92 -39.23 0.01
N GLU A 466 10.32 -38.15 -0.49
CA GLU A 466 9.97 -37.98 -1.90
C GLU A 466 11.23 -37.90 -2.79
N VAL A 467 12.17 -37.02 -2.45
CA VAL A 467 13.45 -36.89 -3.16
C VAL A 467 14.19 -38.23 -3.22
N ARG A 468 14.32 -38.90 -2.07
CA ARG A 468 15.00 -40.20 -2.00
C ARG A 468 14.34 -41.26 -2.90
N ARG A 469 13.00 -41.28 -2.96
CA ARG A 469 12.24 -42.22 -3.82
C ARG A 469 12.38 -41.89 -5.30
N GLU A 470 12.35 -40.61 -5.67
CA GLU A 470 12.54 -40.13 -7.03
C GLU A 470 13.92 -40.54 -7.58
N HIS A 471 14.94 -40.55 -6.73
CA HIS A 471 16.30 -40.99 -7.03
C HIS A 471 16.57 -42.48 -6.75
N GLY A 472 15.52 -43.29 -6.52
CA GLY A 472 15.64 -44.75 -6.38
C GLY A 472 16.35 -45.25 -5.11
N GLN A 473 16.68 -44.38 -4.15
CA GLN A 473 17.33 -44.79 -2.91
C GLN A 473 16.32 -45.37 -1.92
N SER A 474 16.63 -46.50 -1.30
CA SER A 474 15.86 -47.01 -0.15
C SER A 474 16.16 -46.18 1.11
N SER A 475 15.17 -45.99 1.99
CA SER A 475 15.46 -45.43 3.31
C SER A 475 16.34 -46.41 4.07
N VAL A 476 17.15 -45.88 4.97
CA VAL A 476 17.92 -46.66 5.94
C VAL A 476 17.03 -47.70 6.63
N SER A 477 15.84 -47.31 7.10
CA SER A 477 14.90 -48.24 7.72
C SER A 477 14.39 -49.34 6.77
N LYS A 478 14.23 -49.05 5.47
CA LYS A 478 13.83 -50.06 4.47
C LYS A 478 15.00 -50.99 4.14
N ALA A 479 16.20 -50.45 3.95
CA ALA A 479 17.42 -51.21 3.70
C ALA A 479 17.72 -52.18 4.85
N LEU A 480 17.63 -51.71 6.09
CA LEU A 480 17.83 -52.54 7.28
C LEU A 480 16.71 -53.58 7.50
N ARG A 481 15.49 -53.33 7.03
CA ARG A 481 14.39 -54.32 7.04
C ARG A 481 14.54 -55.42 6.00
N SER A 482 15.28 -55.16 4.92
CA SER A 482 15.61 -56.17 3.91
C SER A 482 16.86 -57.00 4.23
N GLN A 483 17.62 -56.63 5.26
CA GLN A 483 18.80 -57.38 5.67
C GLN A 483 18.41 -58.62 6.48
N GLU A 484 19.08 -59.74 6.18
CA GLU A 484 18.88 -61.02 6.87
C GLU A 484 19.59 -61.05 8.22
N ARG A 485 20.72 -60.36 8.32
CA ARG A 485 21.49 -60.19 9.56
C ARG A 485 21.81 -58.72 9.79
N LEU A 486 21.77 -58.30 11.04
CA LEU A 486 22.15 -56.97 11.53
C LEU A 486 23.11 -57.18 12.71
N GLU A 487 24.31 -56.60 12.66
CA GLU A 487 25.30 -56.69 13.76
C GLU A 487 25.61 -58.14 14.18
N GLY A 488 25.67 -59.07 13.22
CA GLY A 488 25.89 -60.50 13.48
C GLY A 488 24.67 -61.26 14.02
N ARG A 489 23.59 -60.56 14.38
CA ARG A 489 22.32 -61.13 14.88
C ARG A 489 21.31 -61.30 13.75
N TRP A 490 20.43 -62.29 13.87
CA TRP A 490 19.38 -62.56 12.90
C TRP A 490 18.25 -61.54 12.97
N THR A 491 17.77 -61.10 11.81
CA THR A 491 16.45 -60.44 11.71
C THR A 491 15.36 -61.49 11.55
N VAL A 492 14.10 -61.14 11.84
CA VAL A 492 12.95 -62.03 11.56
C VAL A 492 12.92 -62.49 10.10
N LEU A 493 13.34 -61.63 9.16
CA LEU A 493 13.46 -61.99 7.75
C LEU A 493 14.56 -63.04 7.54
N GLY A 494 15.77 -62.81 8.05
CA GLY A 494 16.87 -63.76 7.89
C GLY A 494 16.58 -65.10 8.54
N LEU A 495 16.12 -65.10 9.79
CA LEU A 495 15.79 -66.34 10.50
C LEU A 495 14.66 -67.11 9.81
N SER A 496 13.66 -66.42 9.25
CA SER A 496 12.59 -67.09 8.50
C SER A 496 13.11 -67.83 7.26
N LYS A 497 14.11 -67.26 6.57
CA LYS A 497 14.77 -67.91 5.43
C LYS A 497 15.66 -69.06 5.86
N GLU A 498 16.46 -68.87 6.91
CA GLU A 498 17.35 -69.89 7.45
C GLU A 498 16.61 -71.12 7.99
N LEU A 499 15.42 -70.91 8.55
CA LEU A 499 14.54 -71.97 9.05
C LEU A 499 13.57 -72.50 7.98
N GLY A 500 13.49 -71.87 6.79
CA GLY A 500 12.56 -72.24 5.73
C GLY A 500 11.07 -72.08 6.09
N VAL A 501 10.72 -71.13 6.97
CA VAL A 501 9.35 -70.90 7.47
C VAL A 501 8.84 -69.50 7.15
N ASP A 502 7.52 -69.31 7.15
CA ASP A 502 6.93 -67.97 7.01
C ASP A 502 7.26 -67.05 8.20
N ARG A 503 7.42 -65.74 7.94
CA ARG A 503 7.73 -64.72 8.95
C ARG A 503 6.72 -64.70 10.09
N GLY A 504 5.45 -64.98 9.81
CA GLY A 504 4.38 -65.06 10.81
C GLY A 504 4.61 -66.14 11.85
N ARG A 505 5.31 -67.23 11.50
CA ARG A 505 5.65 -68.32 12.44
C ARG A 505 6.77 -67.92 13.38
N VAL A 506 7.76 -67.17 12.89
CA VAL A 506 8.81 -66.55 13.73
C VAL A 506 8.18 -65.53 14.69
N TYR A 507 7.27 -64.67 14.22
CA TYR A 507 6.54 -63.75 15.12
C TYR A 507 5.65 -64.45 16.15
N LYS A 508 5.21 -65.69 15.90
CA LYS A 508 4.48 -66.50 16.90
C LYS A 508 5.42 -67.02 17.99
N LEU A 509 6.64 -67.45 17.63
CA LEU A 509 7.66 -67.88 18.61
C LEU A 509 8.06 -66.73 19.52
N ILE A 510 8.29 -65.54 18.96
CA ILE A 510 8.60 -64.32 19.73
C ILE A 510 7.45 -63.99 20.69
N ARG A 511 6.19 -64.05 20.23
CA ARG A 511 5.01 -63.75 21.08
C ARG A 511 4.77 -64.78 22.18
N ARG A 512 5.20 -66.03 21.99
CA ARG A 512 5.10 -67.10 23.00
C ARG A 512 6.23 -67.09 24.02
N GLY A 513 7.30 -66.33 23.75
CA GLY A 513 8.49 -66.28 24.60
C GLY A 513 9.52 -67.37 24.26
N ASP A 514 9.26 -68.22 23.27
CA ASP A 514 10.14 -69.32 22.85
C ASP A 514 11.40 -68.82 22.09
N LEU A 515 11.45 -67.53 21.76
CA LEU A 515 12.57 -66.90 21.07
C LEU A 515 12.91 -65.57 21.76
N PRO A 516 14.05 -65.47 22.47
CA PRO A 516 14.50 -64.21 23.05
C PRO A 516 14.87 -63.23 21.93
N THR A 517 14.39 -61.99 22.05
CA THR A 517 14.67 -60.95 21.06
C THR A 517 14.90 -59.60 21.70
N GLU A 518 15.82 -58.83 21.15
CA GLU A 518 15.99 -57.41 21.47
C GLU A 518 15.45 -56.55 20.33
N ARG A 519 14.94 -55.35 20.65
CA ARG A 519 14.48 -54.41 19.60
C ARG A 519 15.63 -53.50 19.18
N HIS A 520 15.95 -53.50 17.89
CA HIS A 520 16.95 -52.59 17.34
C HIS A 520 16.49 -51.13 17.54
N PRO A 521 17.30 -50.27 18.18
CA PRO A 521 16.87 -48.94 18.64
C PRO A 521 16.47 -47.99 17.51
N GLN A 522 17.03 -48.14 16.31
CA GLN A 522 16.72 -47.28 15.16
C GLN A 522 15.65 -47.82 14.19
N THR A 523 15.41 -49.13 14.14
CA THR A 523 14.53 -49.76 13.13
C THR A 523 13.28 -50.40 13.73
N GLY A 524 13.31 -50.69 15.03
CA GLY A 524 12.28 -51.44 15.73
C GLY A 524 12.22 -52.92 15.34
N ASN A 525 13.18 -53.42 14.56
CA ASN A 525 13.26 -54.83 14.19
C ASN A 525 13.64 -55.68 15.41
N HIS A 526 13.09 -56.90 15.49
CA HIS A 526 13.56 -57.90 16.44
C HIS A 526 14.91 -58.45 15.97
N LEU A 527 15.91 -58.36 16.84
CA LEU A 527 17.23 -58.97 16.71
C LEU A 527 17.25 -60.23 17.56
N ILE A 528 17.64 -61.33 16.94
CA ILE A 528 17.72 -62.66 17.55
C ILE A 528 19.19 -63.08 17.52
N GLU A 529 19.73 -63.57 18.64
CA GLU A 529 21.13 -64.01 18.66
C GLU A 529 21.36 -65.22 17.76
N ASP A 530 22.57 -65.29 17.18
CA ASP A 530 22.99 -66.41 16.35
C ASP A 530 23.48 -67.56 17.24
N ASP A 531 22.55 -68.18 17.96
CA ASP A 531 22.80 -69.33 18.81
C ASP A 531 22.57 -70.64 18.01
N PRO A 532 23.64 -71.39 17.69
CA PRO A 532 23.54 -72.60 16.88
C PRO A 532 22.69 -73.70 17.53
N GLU A 533 22.68 -73.80 18.86
CA GLU A 533 21.94 -74.84 19.59
C GLU A 533 20.44 -74.54 19.54
N LEU A 534 20.06 -73.29 19.81
CA LEU A 534 18.68 -72.82 19.72
C LEU A 534 18.13 -72.93 18.29
N ILE A 535 18.93 -72.58 17.28
CA ILE A 535 18.52 -72.68 15.86
C ILE A 535 18.33 -74.14 15.45
N ALA A 536 19.19 -75.06 15.90
CA ALA A 536 19.05 -76.49 15.64
C ALA A 536 17.81 -77.09 16.34
N GLU A 537 17.53 -76.67 17.58
CA GLU A 537 16.33 -77.07 18.31
C GLU A 537 15.05 -76.59 17.59
N LEU A 538 15.03 -75.33 17.16
CA LEU A 538 13.92 -74.73 16.43
C LEU A 538 13.70 -75.41 15.07
N ARG A 539 14.77 -75.76 14.34
CA ARG A 539 14.66 -76.56 13.09
C ARG A 539 13.99 -77.90 13.35
N THR A 540 14.41 -78.60 14.39
CA THR A 540 13.86 -79.92 14.75
C THR A 540 12.39 -79.83 15.16
N ARG A 541 12.05 -78.82 15.99
CA ARG A 541 10.67 -78.55 16.42
C ARG A 541 9.75 -78.10 15.28
N LEU A 542 10.26 -77.37 14.30
CA LEU A 542 9.48 -76.88 13.16
C LEU A 542 9.34 -77.94 12.05
N ALA A 543 10.30 -78.86 11.92
CA ALA A 543 10.23 -80.04 11.05
C ALA A 543 9.26 -81.11 11.58
N ALA A 544 9.07 -81.19 12.89
CA ALA A 544 7.99 -81.97 13.50
C ALA A 544 6.64 -81.34 13.13
N LYS A 545 6.03 -81.85 12.05
CA LYS A 545 4.68 -81.50 11.58
C LYS A 545 3.71 -81.40 12.77
N PRO A 546 2.86 -80.35 12.87
CA PRO A 546 1.84 -80.35 13.91
C PRO A 546 0.88 -81.51 13.65
N ARG A 547 0.67 -82.39 14.66
CA ARG A 547 -0.51 -83.24 14.70
C ARG A 547 -1.72 -82.32 14.64
N ASN A 548 -2.48 -82.39 13.54
CA ASN A 548 -3.81 -81.77 13.45
C ASN A 548 -4.64 -82.24 14.63
N GLY A 549 -4.94 -81.33 15.55
CA GLY A 549 -5.88 -81.54 16.64
C GLY A 549 -6.64 -80.25 16.85
N GLY A 550 -7.93 -80.25 16.49
CA GLY A 550 -8.82 -79.11 16.75
C GLY A 550 -9.88 -78.88 15.69
N GLY A 551 -10.66 -79.90 15.36
CA GLY A 551 -12.06 -79.67 15.01
C GLY A 551 -12.86 -79.57 16.30
N ASN A 552 -13.64 -78.51 16.44
CA ASN A 552 -14.89 -78.39 17.23
C ASN A 552 -15.50 -77.04 16.81
N ALA A 553 -16.68 -76.94 16.20
CA ALA A 553 -18.02 -77.31 16.65
C ALA A 553 -18.48 -76.54 17.90
N ASN A 554 -19.45 -75.64 17.69
CA ASN A 554 -20.47 -75.07 18.59
C ASN A 554 -20.07 -74.64 20.01
N THR A 555 -20.04 -73.33 20.29
CA THR A 555 -21.18 -72.51 20.79
C THR A 555 -20.81 -71.03 20.76
#